data_AF-A0A6P8II88-F1
#
_entry.id   AF-A0A6P8II88-F1
#
_cell.length_a   1.000
_cell.length_b   1.000
_cell.length_c   1.000
_cell.angle_alpha   90.00
_cell.angle_beta   90.00
_cell.angle_gamma   90.00
#
_symmetry.space_group_name_H-M   'P 1'
#
loop_
_entity.id
_entity.type
_entity.pdbx_description
1 polymer ?
#
loop_
_entity_poly.entity_id
_entity_poly.type
_entity_poly.pdbx_seq_one_letter_code
_entity_poly.pdbx_strand_id
1 'polypeptide(L)'
;MSYRNLCFLSTLLIVFLTSYMLWNEFRLMNKTNGRRGAARKRADAVRRAGKISVIGGKSLASNKVYDQVKSFVVFIGYPRSGHTLVSSLIDAHPHAIIANEFDIIGRWEKWKPYQRNKYFLFDQLYKNSKMEAEKGYRSKKTKDDSPFDYNVPGQWQGKFKDTLKVIGAKKGGKTTRLLAKKKRMEVMEKIMKTVKIPFKFLHVVRNPYDNIATMLLRTKHKRVSMSQGFKLNDTEALEREIFKYFSLAARNQFLSQKYKKNLLEIQSIELIRKPKETLKGICKFLGLSCSQRYLEDCIKIIFKEPSNTRKNVVWTKEQIRKVKQTMKRFSFLKKFTFESD
;
A
#
# COMPACT_ATOMS: atom_id res chain seq x y z
N MET A 1 -33.81 -48.78 12.60
CA MET A 1 -33.06 -47.53 12.91
C MET A 1 -32.99 -46.72 11.62
N SER A 2 -33.73 -45.60 11.55
CA SER A 2 -34.06 -44.90 10.28
C SER A 2 -32.87 -44.18 9.65
N TYR A 3 -32.77 -44.19 8.31
CA TYR A 3 -31.76 -43.54 7.45
C TYR A 3 -31.46 -42.07 7.84
N ARG A 4 -32.41 -41.37 8.47
CA ARG A 4 -32.23 -40.00 8.98
C ARG A 4 -31.18 -39.89 10.10
N ASN A 5 -31.03 -40.92 10.95
CA ASN A 5 -30.06 -40.90 12.05
C ASN A 5 -28.62 -41.13 11.56
N LEU A 6 -28.44 -41.85 10.44
CA LEU A 6 -27.13 -42.10 9.84
C LEU A 6 -26.55 -40.83 9.16
N CYS A 7 -27.41 -40.02 8.50
CA CYS A 7 -27.01 -38.74 7.91
C CYS A 7 -26.70 -37.64 8.93
N PHE A 8 -27.36 -37.66 10.10
CA PHE A 8 -27.07 -36.70 11.18
C PHE A 8 -25.72 -37.01 11.87
N LEU A 9 -25.41 -38.29 12.06
CA LEU A 9 -24.12 -38.71 12.63
C LEU A 9 -22.94 -38.43 11.68
N SER A 10 -23.12 -38.61 10.37
CA SER A 10 -22.05 -38.33 9.39
C SER A 10 -21.76 -36.83 9.24
N THR A 11 -22.79 -35.97 9.28
CA THR A 11 -22.62 -34.52 9.23
C THR A 11 -21.99 -33.96 10.51
N LEU A 12 -22.33 -34.49 11.68
CA LEU A 12 -21.65 -34.11 12.94
C LEU A 12 -20.16 -34.48 12.91
N LEU A 13 -19.81 -35.68 12.42
CA LEU A 13 -18.43 -36.15 12.34
C LEU A 13 -17.57 -35.26 11.43
N ILE A 14 -18.13 -34.79 10.31
CA ILE A 14 -17.45 -33.88 9.36
C ILE A 14 -17.22 -32.49 9.98
N VAL A 15 -18.18 -31.97 10.75
CA VAL A 15 -18.04 -30.67 11.44
C VAL A 15 -16.98 -30.75 12.55
N PHE A 16 -16.90 -31.87 13.26
CA PHE A 16 -15.85 -32.08 14.27
C PHE A 16 -14.46 -32.25 13.65
N LEU A 17 -14.33 -33.02 12.56
CA LEU A 17 -13.06 -33.20 11.85
C LEU A 17 -12.54 -31.88 11.23
N THR A 18 -13.42 -31.09 10.61
CA THR A 18 -13.05 -29.80 10.04
C THR A 18 -12.66 -28.79 11.13
N SER A 19 -13.36 -28.77 12.26
CA SER A 19 -13.01 -27.92 13.41
C SER A 19 -11.69 -28.32 14.05
N TYR A 20 -11.42 -29.63 14.17
CA TYR A 20 -10.16 -30.16 14.70
C TYR A 20 -8.97 -29.88 13.77
N MET A 21 -9.15 -30.01 12.45
CA MET A 21 -8.12 -29.65 11.46
C MET A 21 -7.83 -28.14 11.47
N LEU A 22 -8.85 -27.29 11.54
CA LEU A 22 -8.67 -25.83 11.65
C LEU A 22 -7.97 -25.43 12.96
N TRP A 23 -8.25 -26.13 14.06
CA TRP A 23 -7.57 -25.90 15.34
C TRP A 23 -6.11 -26.36 15.31
N ASN A 24 -5.80 -27.49 14.67
CA ASN A 24 -4.42 -27.98 14.50
C ASN A 24 -3.60 -27.09 13.55
N GLU A 25 -4.18 -26.59 12.46
CA GLU A 25 -3.53 -25.58 11.60
C GLU A 25 -3.26 -24.28 12.36
N PHE A 26 -4.20 -23.82 13.20
CA PHE A 26 -4.01 -22.65 14.05
C PHE A 26 -2.89 -22.85 15.09
N ARG A 27 -2.75 -24.07 15.64
CA ARG A 27 -1.70 -24.44 16.60
C ARG A 27 -0.32 -24.55 15.93
N LEU A 28 -0.25 -25.06 14.70
CA LEU A 28 0.96 -25.11 13.88
C LEU A 28 1.42 -23.71 13.43
N MET A 29 0.48 -22.80 13.14
CA MET A 29 0.76 -21.38 12.87
C MET A 29 1.33 -20.63 14.08
N ASN A 30 1.00 -21.05 15.32
CA ASN A 30 1.48 -20.39 16.53
C ASN A 30 2.85 -20.91 17.04
N LYS A 31 3.26 -22.13 16.67
CA LYS A 31 4.56 -22.70 17.09
C LYS A 31 5.77 -22.24 16.27
N THR A 32 5.59 -21.62 15.10
CA THR A 32 6.68 -21.14 14.23
C THR A 32 7.19 -19.73 14.56
N ASN A 33 6.62 -19.06 15.58
CA ASN A 33 6.94 -17.68 15.93
C ASN A 33 8.04 -17.51 16.98
N GLY A 34 8.82 -18.55 17.27
CA GLY A 34 9.93 -18.50 18.22
C GLY A 34 11.27 -18.72 17.55
N ARG A 35 11.91 -17.65 17.05
CA ARG A 35 13.37 -17.37 17.20
C ARG A 35 13.85 -16.21 16.31
N ARG A 36 14.88 -15.53 16.83
CA ARG A 36 15.78 -14.51 16.24
C ARG A 36 15.38 -13.05 16.46
N GLY A 37 15.93 -12.51 17.55
CA GLY A 37 15.80 -11.15 18.03
C GLY A 37 17.05 -10.33 17.72
N ALA A 38 16.86 -9.32 16.88
CA ALA A 38 17.59 -8.05 16.82
C ALA A 38 16.89 -7.16 15.76
N ALA A 39 16.77 -7.67 14.52
CA ALA A 39 15.94 -7.11 13.44
C ALA A 39 14.42 -7.08 13.80
N ARG A 40 13.97 -8.05 14.60
CA ARG A 40 12.59 -8.16 15.10
C ARG A 40 12.15 -6.92 15.89
N LYS A 41 13.05 -6.27 16.64
CA LYS A 41 12.71 -5.10 17.48
C LYS A 41 12.45 -3.83 16.66
N ARG A 42 13.17 -3.59 15.55
CA ARG A 42 12.99 -2.40 14.68
C ARG A 42 11.76 -2.53 13.77
N ALA A 43 11.58 -3.68 13.13
CA ALA A 43 10.36 -3.95 12.36
C ALA A 43 9.11 -3.97 13.26
N ASP A 44 9.23 -4.42 14.52
CA ASP A 44 8.13 -4.35 15.49
C ASP A 44 7.83 -2.94 15.99
N ALA A 45 8.77 -1.99 15.99
CA ALA A 45 8.48 -0.59 16.30
C ALA A 45 7.63 0.08 15.20
N VAL A 46 7.94 -0.18 13.93
CA VAL A 46 7.15 0.30 12.77
C VAL A 46 5.82 -0.45 12.63
N ARG A 47 5.80 -1.76 12.92
CA ARG A 47 4.55 -2.55 13.01
C ARG A 47 3.70 -2.12 14.21
N ARG A 48 4.31 -1.67 15.31
CA ARG A 48 3.64 -1.02 16.45
C ARG A 48 3.08 0.35 16.08
N ALA A 49 3.69 1.13 15.19
CA ALA A 49 3.05 2.35 14.67
C ALA A 49 1.71 2.05 13.97
N GLY A 50 1.57 0.87 13.36
CA GLY A 50 0.28 0.36 12.85
C GLY A 50 -0.70 -0.15 13.92
N LYS A 51 -0.24 -0.39 15.17
CA LYS A 51 -1.07 -0.73 16.34
C LYS A 51 -1.47 0.51 17.15
N ILE A 52 -0.63 1.54 17.19
CA ILE A 52 -0.92 2.82 17.84
C ILE A 52 -2.02 3.53 17.05
N SER A 53 -3.24 3.58 17.60
CA SER A 53 -4.36 4.29 16.98
C SER A 53 -4.11 5.80 16.93
N VAL A 54 -3.47 6.36 17.96
CA VAL A 54 -3.21 7.80 18.13
C VAL A 54 -1.74 8.04 18.45
N ILE A 55 -1.07 8.84 17.62
CA ILE A 55 0.28 9.35 17.83
C ILE A 55 0.20 10.53 18.80
N GLY A 56 0.81 10.35 19.97
CA GLY A 56 0.82 11.34 21.05
C GLY A 56 1.66 12.59 20.76
N GLY A 57 1.84 13.43 21.78
CA GLY A 57 2.56 14.71 21.70
C GLY A 57 1.68 15.89 21.30
N LYS A 58 2.24 17.11 21.42
CA LYS A 58 1.58 18.36 21.03
C LYS A 58 1.26 18.38 19.52
N SER A 59 0.27 19.17 19.12
CA SER A 59 -0.04 19.38 17.70
C SER A 59 1.18 19.94 16.98
N LEU A 60 1.48 19.43 15.78
CA LEU A 60 2.64 19.89 15.00
C LEU A 60 2.37 21.16 14.19
N ALA A 61 1.11 21.53 14.01
CA ALA A 61 0.71 22.78 13.37
C ALA A 61 -0.61 23.29 13.97
N SER A 62 -0.88 24.59 13.78
CA SER A 62 -2.14 25.20 14.19
C SER A 62 -3.27 24.89 13.20
N ASN A 63 -4.52 25.07 13.63
CA ASN A 63 -5.68 24.92 12.75
C ASN A 63 -5.60 25.86 11.53
N LYS A 64 -5.09 27.09 11.71
CA LYS A 64 -4.88 28.07 10.63
C LYS A 64 -3.97 27.54 9.51
N VAL A 65 -2.98 26.70 9.82
CA VAL A 65 -2.15 26.02 8.81
C VAL A 65 -2.96 24.95 8.09
N TYR A 66 -3.71 24.15 8.83
CA TYR A 66 -4.54 23.07 8.28
C TYR A 66 -5.72 23.56 7.43
N ASP A 67 -6.16 24.80 7.61
CA ASP A 67 -7.20 25.42 6.78
C ASP A 67 -6.71 25.82 5.39
N GLN A 68 -5.39 25.92 5.19
CA GLN A 68 -4.81 26.22 3.89
C GLN A 68 -4.74 24.99 2.97
N VAL A 69 -4.93 23.79 3.51
CA VAL A 69 -4.89 22.53 2.76
C VAL A 69 -6.00 22.51 1.71
N LYS A 70 -5.62 22.30 0.44
CA LYS A 70 -6.51 22.35 -0.72
C LYS A 70 -6.94 20.98 -1.21
N SER A 71 -6.21 19.91 -0.90
CA SER A 71 -6.63 18.55 -1.24
C SER A 71 -6.12 17.48 -0.29
N PHE A 72 -6.92 16.43 -0.16
CA PHE A 72 -6.60 15.23 0.59
C PHE A 72 -6.21 14.09 -0.35
N VAL A 73 -5.03 13.49 -0.19
CA VAL A 73 -4.56 12.40 -1.04
C VAL A 73 -4.83 11.03 -0.41
N VAL A 74 -5.40 10.11 -1.19
CA VAL A 74 -5.59 8.71 -0.80
C VAL A 74 -4.94 7.80 -1.84
N PHE A 75 -4.07 6.90 -1.38
CA PHE A 75 -3.52 5.86 -2.26
C PHE A 75 -4.46 4.66 -2.33
N ILE A 76 -4.62 4.13 -3.54
CA ILE A 76 -5.29 2.87 -3.84
C ILE A 76 -4.41 2.02 -4.77
N GLY A 77 -4.69 0.72 -4.87
CA GLY A 77 -3.99 -0.19 -5.76
C GLY A 77 -3.72 -1.53 -5.10
N TYR A 78 -2.51 -2.03 -5.29
CA TYR A 78 -2.09 -3.38 -4.97
C TYR A 78 -0.90 -3.36 -4.01
N PRO A 79 -0.71 -4.37 -3.17
CA PRO A 79 0.60 -4.57 -2.55
C PRO A 79 1.69 -4.60 -3.64
N ARG A 80 2.85 -4.01 -3.33
CA ARG A 80 4.09 -4.13 -4.14
C ARG A 80 4.12 -3.37 -5.47
N SER A 81 3.21 -2.40 -5.68
CA SER A 81 3.18 -1.57 -6.89
C SER A 81 4.04 -0.31 -6.86
N GLY A 82 4.79 -0.04 -5.78
CA GLY A 82 5.66 1.14 -5.68
C GLY A 82 5.06 2.32 -4.93
N HIS A 83 3.93 2.14 -4.23
CA HIS A 83 3.29 3.21 -3.46
C HIS A 83 4.22 3.93 -2.46
N THR A 84 5.20 3.24 -1.86
CA THR A 84 6.13 3.88 -0.91
C THR A 84 7.06 4.86 -1.61
N LEU A 85 7.55 4.54 -2.82
CA LEU A 85 8.35 5.47 -3.62
C LEU A 85 7.52 6.70 -3.96
N VAL A 86 6.36 6.50 -4.60
CA VAL A 86 5.48 7.61 -5.01
C VAL A 86 5.09 8.50 -3.83
N SER A 87 4.71 7.92 -2.69
CA SER A 87 4.36 8.73 -1.51
C SER A 87 5.55 9.50 -0.94
N SER A 88 6.76 8.95 -1.04
CA SER A 88 7.99 9.59 -0.55
C SER A 88 8.44 10.72 -1.44
N LEU A 89 8.26 10.60 -2.76
CA LEU A 89 8.51 11.67 -3.73
C LEU A 89 7.55 12.84 -3.48
N ILE A 90 6.25 12.58 -3.30
CA ILE A 90 5.28 13.64 -3.01
C ILE A 90 5.55 14.30 -1.65
N ASP A 91 5.87 13.53 -0.61
CA ASP A 91 6.20 14.06 0.72
C ASP A 91 7.51 14.87 0.73
N ALA A 92 8.38 14.72 -0.27
CA ALA A 92 9.56 15.55 -0.44
C ALA A 92 9.24 16.97 -0.93
N HIS A 93 8.00 17.23 -1.37
CA HIS A 93 7.58 18.52 -1.90
C HIS A 93 7.36 19.54 -0.76
N PRO A 94 7.78 20.82 -0.92
CA PRO A 94 7.68 21.85 0.13
C PRO A 94 6.26 22.14 0.64
N HIS A 95 5.22 21.79 -0.11
CA HIS A 95 3.83 22.08 0.24
C HIS A 95 2.97 20.83 0.44
N ALA A 96 3.58 19.68 0.70
CA ALA A 96 2.87 18.41 0.85
C ALA A 96 3.32 17.60 2.07
N ILE A 97 2.36 16.91 2.70
CA ILE A 97 2.60 15.92 3.75
C ILE A 97 1.84 14.65 3.42
N ILE A 98 2.53 13.53 3.23
CA ILE A 98 1.92 12.23 2.94
C ILE A 98 2.33 11.21 3.99
N ALA A 99 1.41 10.85 4.87
CA ALA A 99 1.61 9.85 5.91
C ALA A 99 1.84 8.46 5.30
N ASN A 100 3.04 7.88 5.48
CA ASN A 100 3.38 6.56 4.96
C ASN A 100 2.81 5.44 5.85
N GLU A 101 2.30 4.39 5.23
CA GLU A 101 1.72 3.23 5.92
C GLU A 101 0.59 3.58 6.92
N PHE A 102 -0.10 4.71 6.70
CA PHE A 102 -1.22 5.19 7.50
C PHE A 102 -2.58 4.66 7.01
N ASP A 103 -3.20 3.76 7.79
CA ASP A 103 -4.55 3.24 7.54
C ASP A 103 -5.62 4.20 8.04
N ILE A 104 -6.04 5.12 7.16
CA ILE A 104 -7.01 6.17 7.51
C ILE A 104 -8.35 5.60 8.00
N ILE A 105 -8.92 4.62 7.29
CA ILE A 105 -10.23 4.03 7.63
C ILE A 105 -10.14 3.29 8.96
N GLY A 106 -9.15 2.40 9.11
CA GLY A 106 -9.03 1.58 10.32
C GLY A 106 -8.66 2.39 11.56
N ARG A 107 -7.93 3.52 11.42
CA ARG A 107 -7.65 4.43 12.54
C ARG A 107 -8.88 5.26 12.91
N TRP A 108 -9.56 5.84 11.93
CA TRP A 108 -10.76 6.64 12.14
C TRP A 108 -11.82 5.90 12.97
N GLU A 109 -12.06 4.62 12.66
CA GLU A 109 -13.01 3.79 13.38
C GLU A 109 -12.59 3.50 14.83
N LYS A 110 -11.29 3.49 15.12
CA LYS A 110 -10.78 3.28 16.49
C LYS A 110 -10.72 4.56 17.31
N TRP A 111 -10.83 5.72 16.68
CA TRP A 111 -10.80 7.01 17.36
C TRP A 111 -12.11 7.27 18.11
N LYS A 112 -12.00 7.97 19.24
CA LYS A 112 -13.15 8.45 20.01
C LYS A 112 -13.93 9.51 19.19
N PRO A 113 -15.24 9.72 19.44
CA PRO A 113 -16.04 10.67 18.67
C PRO A 113 -15.41 12.08 18.53
N TYR A 114 -14.88 12.65 19.61
CA TYR A 114 -14.25 13.98 19.59
C TYR A 114 -12.93 14.04 18.78
N GLN A 115 -12.28 12.90 18.54
CA GLN A 115 -11.07 12.78 17.71
C GLN A 115 -11.39 12.66 16.21
N ARG A 116 -12.64 12.37 15.85
CA ARG A 116 -13.04 12.17 14.44
C ARG A 116 -13.36 13.50 13.77
N ASN A 117 -12.36 14.38 13.71
CA ASN A 117 -12.46 15.70 13.09
C ASN A 117 -11.26 15.97 12.16
N LYS A 118 -11.39 17.01 11.31
CA LYS A 118 -10.40 17.42 10.30
C LYS A 118 -9.01 17.65 10.91
N TYR A 119 -8.94 18.47 11.96
CA TYR A 119 -7.66 18.91 12.54
C TYR A 119 -6.93 17.77 13.23
N PHE A 120 -7.64 16.92 13.97
CA PHE A 120 -7.05 15.74 14.58
C PHE A 120 -6.51 14.78 13.50
N LEU A 121 -7.28 14.52 12.45
CA LEU A 121 -6.80 13.70 11.33
C LEU A 121 -5.52 14.28 10.72
N PHE A 122 -5.49 15.58 10.44
CA PHE A 122 -4.34 16.21 9.79
C PHE A 122 -3.09 16.18 10.67
N ASP A 123 -3.26 16.43 11.97
CA ASP A 123 -2.17 16.30 12.93
C ASP A 123 -1.62 14.87 13.02
N GLN A 124 -2.49 13.86 13.01
CA GLN A 124 -2.07 12.46 13.02
C GLN A 124 -1.30 12.07 11.74
N LEU A 125 -1.68 12.61 10.59
CA LEU A 125 -0.97 12.40 9.33
C LEU A 125 0.40 13.09 9.36
N TYR A 126 0.46 14.32 9.86
CA TYR A 126 1.71 15.08 9.94
C TYR A 126 2.69 14.42 10.91
N LYS A 127 2.24 14.05 12.11
CA LYS A 127 3.04 13.31 13.08
C LYS A 127 3.58 12.01 12.50
N ASN A 128 2.76 11.26 11.76
CA ASN A 128 3.21 10.05 11.10
C ASN A 128 4.29 10.33 10.03
N SER A 129 4.10 11.34 9.18
CA SER A 129 5.09 11.71 8.17
C SER A 129 6.43 12.10 8.82
N LYS A 130 6.40 12.95 9.86
CA LYS A 130 7.59 13.35 10.63
C LYS A 130 8.32 12.14 11.22
N MET A 131 7.60 11.23 11.89
CA MET A 131 8.20 10.02 12.44
C MET A 131 8.82 9.11 11.36
N GLU A 132 8.17 8.99 10.20
CA GLU A 132 8.68 8.17 9.09
C GLU A 132 9.94 8.76 8.45
N ALA A 133 10.04 10.09 8.37
CA ALA A 133 11.23 10.78 7.90
C ALA A 133 12.41 10.69 8.90
N GLU A 134 12.13 10.75 10.21
CA GLU A 134 13.17 10.68 11.24
C GLU A 134 13.69 9.26 11.45
N LYS A 135 12.78 8.26 11.50
CA LYS A 135 13.08 6.91 12.00
C LYS A 135 12.48 5.77 11.17
N GLY A 136 11.63 6.05 10.20
CA GLY A 136 10.92 5.04 9.40
C GLY A 136 11.56 4.78 8.03
N TYR A 137 10.76 4.27 7.08
CA TYR A 137 11.24 3.90 5.74
C TYR A 137 11.78 5.07 4.89
N ARG A 138 11.56 6.30 5.34
CA ARG A 138 12.05 7.54 4.71
C ARG A 138 13.26 8.12 5.43
N SER A 139 13.82 7.41 6.41
CA SER A 139 15.02 7.83 7.12
C SER A 139 16.25 7.12 6.56
N LYS A 140 17.32 7.88 6.32
CA LYS A 140 18.66 7.37 5.96
C LYS A 140 19.22 6.37 6.98
N LYS A 141 18.72 6.38 8.22
CA LYS A 141 19.20 5.55 9.33
C LYS A 141 18.67 4.11 9.31
N THR A 142 17.88 3.72 8.31
CA THR A 142 17.29 2.36 8.21
C THR A 142 18.14 1.33 7.45
N LYS A 143 19.44 1.61 7.25
CA LYS A 143 20.37 0.79 6.47
C LYS A 143 20.44 -0.69 6.88
N ASP A 144 20.05 -1.06 8.10
CA ASP A 144 20.29 -2.41 8.59
C ASP A 144 19.19 -3.45 8.24
N ASP A 145 18.02 -3.05 7.72
CA ASP A 145 16.91 -4.02 7.49
C ASP A 145 16.04 -3.76 6.23
N SER A 146 16.19 -2.64 5.52
CA SER A 146 15.42 -2.34 4.30
C SER A 146 16.35 -2.25 3.08
N PRO A 147 16.17 -3.07 2.04
CA PRO A 147 16.96 -2.96 0.80
C PRO A 147 16.62 -1.71 -0.02
N PHE A 148 15.74 -0.84 0.48
CA PHE A 148 15.33 0.40 -0.19
C PHE A 148 15.38 1.56 0.79
N ASP A 149 16.07 2.63 0.40
CA ASP A 149 16.04 3.94 1.03
C ASP A 149 15.11 4.86 0.22
N TYR A 150 14.07 5.40 0.85
CA TYR A 150 13.14 6.33 0.23
C TYR A 150 13.33 7.77 0.71
N ASN A 151 14.43 8.05 1.41
CA ASN A 151 14.82 9.40 1.78
C ASN A 151 15.22 10.21 0.54
N VAL A 152 14.61 11.38 0.34
CA VAL A 152 15.06 12.37 -0.65
C VAL A 152 15.93 13.42 0.06
N PRO A 153 17.28 13.37 -0.06
CA PRO A 153 18.17 14.24 0.72
C PRO A 153 17.90 15.72 0.47
N GLY A 154 17.91 16.53 1.54
CA GLY A 154 17.76 17.99 1.43
C GLY A 154 16.35 18.49 1.12
N GLN A 155 15.37 17.60 1.03
CA GLN A 155 13.98 17.93 0.72
C GLN A 155 13.09 17.95 1.98
N TRP A 156 11.77 17.94 1.78
CA TRP A 156 10.78 18.31 2.80
C TRP A 156 10.09 17.15 3.51
N GLN A 157 10.54 15.91 3.34
CA GLN A 157 9.88 14.76 3.98
C GLN A 157 9.73 14.96 5.50
N GLY A 158 8.50 14.81 6.00
CA GLY A 158 8.17 15.06 7.40
C GLY A 158 8.11 16.52 7.84
N LYS A 159 8.14 17.49 6.92
CA LYS A 159 8.03 18.94 7.15
C LYS A 159 7.41 19.65 5.93
N PHE A 160 7.20 20.96 6.00
CA PHE A 160 6.76 21.77 4.86
C PHE A 160 7.35 23.19 4.96
N LYS A 161 7.33 23.92 3.85
CA LYS A 161 7.78 25.31 3.73
C LYS A 161 6.56 26.23 3.66
N ASP A 162 6.45 27.16 4.61
CA ASP A 162 5.47 28.25 4.69
C ASP A 162 3.99 27.81 4.73
N THR A 163 3.50 27.17 3.67
CA THR A 163 2.10 26.77 3.49
C THR A 163 1.96 25.29 3.17
N LEU A 164 0.99 24.63 3.82
CA LEU A 164 0.66 23.23 3.55
C LEU A 164 -0.55 23.16 2.61
N LYS A 165 -0.34 22.73 1.35
CA LYS A 165 -1.40 22.68 0.32
C LYS A 165 -1.99 21.29 0.15
N VAL A 166 -1.20 20.24 0.37
CA VAL A 166 -1.62 18.85 0.16
C VAL A 166 -1.32 18.04 1.41
N ILE A 167 -2.30 17.27 1.88
CA ILE A 167 -2.07 16.27 2.92
C ILE A 167 -2.66 14.93 2.51
N GLY A 168 -2.14 13.81 2.97
CA GLY A 168 -2.72 12.53 2.59
C GLY A 168 -2.22 11.32 3.35
N ALA A 169 -2.87 10.20 3.07
CA ALA A 169 -2.59 8.91 3.68
C ALA A 169 -2.26 7.86 2.62
N LYS A 170 -1.12 7.20 2.78
CA LYS A 170 -0.73 6.07 1.95
C LYS A 170 -0.91 4.75 2.71
N LYS A 171 -1.81 3.91 2.21
CA LYS A 171 -1.89 2.47 2.54
C LYS A 171 -2.55 1.67 1.39
N GLY A 172 -2.20 2.01 0.15
CA GLY A 172 -2.81 1.57 -1.11
C GLY A 172 -3.54 0.23 -1.08
N GLY A 173 -2.80 -0.88 -1.01
CA GLY A 173 -3.39 -2.22 -1.03
C GLY A 173 -4.37 -2.51 0.12
N LYS A 174 -4.13 -2.00 1.33
CA LYS A 174 -5.07 -2.16 2.45
C LYS A 174 -6.30 -1.29 2.23
N THR A 175 -6.12 -0.05 1.78
CA THR A 175 -7.22 0.86 1.48
C THR A 175 -8.16 0.24 0.44
N THR A 176 -7.64 -0.23 -0.70
CA THR A 176 -8.46 -0.90 -1.73
C THR A 176 -9.21 -2.10 -1.15
N ARG A 177 -8.54 -2.96 -0.36
CA ARG A 177 -9.18 -4.12 0.28
C ARG A 177 -10.29 -3.71 1.25
N LEU A 178 -10.08 -2.66 2.04
CA LEU A 178 -11.12 -2.16 2.96
C LEU A 178 -12.30 -1.61 2.17
N LEU A 179 -12.05 -0.80 1.15
CA LEU A 179 -13.08 -0.19 0.31
C LEU A 179 -13.89 -1.22 -0.49
N ALA A 180 -13.49 -2.49 -0.57
CA ALA A 180 -14.33 -3.55 -1.13
C ALA A 180 -15.58 -3.85 -0.28
N LYS A 181 -15.60 -3.45 1.00
CA LYS A 181 -16.73 -3.66 1.92
C LYS A 181 -17.61 -2.41 1.98
N LYS A 182 -18.93 -2.57 1.81
CA LYS A 182 -19.93 -1.47 1.86
C LYS A 182 -19.77 -0.58 3.11
N LYS A 183 -19.75 -1.18 4.30
CA LYS A 183 -19.53 -0.45 5.57
C LYS A 183 -18.26 0.41 5.59
N ARG A 184 -17.17 -0.06 4.96
CA ARG A 184 -15.90 0.69 4.92
C ARG A 184 -15.94 1.81 3.87
N MET A 185 -16.72 1.67 2.80
CA MET A 185 -17.01 2.76 1.87
C MET A 185 -17.79 3.88 2.57
N GLU A 186 -18.81 3.54 3.36
CA GLU A 186 -19.59 4.52 4.14
C GLU A 186 -18.70 5.29 5.14
N VAL A 187 -17.74 4.61 5.77
CA VAL A 187 -16.73 5.27 6.63
C VAL A 187 -15.87 6.24 5.83
N MET A 188 -15.39 5.85 4.63
CA MET A 188 -14.63 6.76 3.77
C MET A 188 -15.46 7.97 3.37
N GLU A 189 -16.73 7.80 3.01
CA GLU A 189 -17.64 8.89 2.66
C GLU A 189 -17.89 9.81 3.87
N LYS A 190 -17.99 9.25 5.08
CA LYS A 190 -18.05 10.05 6.32
C LYS A 190 -16.78 10.87 6.53
N ILE A 191 -15.59 10.27 6.36
CA ILE A 191 -14.32 10.98 6.45
C ILE A 191 -14.29 12.15 5.44
N MET A 192 -14.66 11.91 4.19
CA MET A 192 -14.71 12.94 3.15
C MET A 192 -15.64 14.10 3.54
N LYS A 193 -16.85 13.78 4.03
CA LYS A 193 -17.82 14.78 4.54
C LYS A 193 -17.31 15.57 5.74
N THR A 194 -16.53 14.94 6.63
CA THR A 194 -15.96 15.62 7.80
C THR A 194 -14.79 16.54 7.44
N VAL A 195 -13.93 16.12 6.51
CA VAL A 195 -12.74 16.90 6.12
C VAL A 195 -13.10 18.09 5.23
N LYS A 196 -14.15 17.97 4.41
CA LYS A 196 -14.70 19.06 3.55
C LYS A 196 -13.67 19.71 2.60
N ILE A 197 -12.73 18.93 2.07
CA ILE A 197 -11.85 19.34 0.97
C ILE A 197 -11.85 18.27 -0.12
N PRO A 198 -11.45 18.60 -1.37
CA PRO A 198 -11.35 17.61 -2.44
C PRO A 198 -10.44 16.43 -2.10
N PHE A 199 -10.94 15.20 -2.30
CA PHE A 199 -10.14 13.98 -2.19
C PHE A 199 -9.61 13.59 -3.57
N LYS A 200 -8.29 13.42 -3.65
CA LYS A 200 -7.56 12.99 -4.85
C LYS A 200 -7.01 11.58 -4.64
N PHE A 201 -7.34 10.67 -5.54
CA PHE A 201 -6.96 9.27 -5.47
C PHE A 201 -5.75 9.00 -6.37
N LEU A 202 -4.72 8.36 -5.83
CA LEU A 202 -3.55 7.93 -6.59
C LEU A 202 -3.58 6.42 -6.75
N HIS A 203 -3.77 5.96 -7.98
CA HIS A 203 -3.75 4.54 -8.35
C HIS A 203 -2.37 4.19 -8.93
N VAL A 204 -1.53 3.55 -8.14
CA VAL A 204 -0.18 3.17 -8.60
C VAL A 204 -0.19 1.74 -9.13
N VAL A 205 0.18 1.62 -10.41
CA VAL A 205 0.13 0.37 -11.20
C VAL A 205 1.54 -0.06 -11.56
N ARG A 206 1.80 -1.36 -11.46
CA ARG A 206 3.05 -2.00 -11.89
C ARG A 206 2.69 -3.28 -12.62
N ASN A 207 3.62 -3.81 -13.41
CA ASN A 207 3.46 -5.09 -14.10
C ASN A 207 2.83 -6.15 -13.14
N PRO A 208 1.64 -6.69 -13.48
CA PRO A 208 0.93 -7.64 -12.65
C PRO A 208 1.74 -8.88 -12.29
N TYR A 209 2.52 -9.41 -13.23
CA TYR A 209 3.37 -10.58 -13.00
C TYR A 209 4.37 -10.33 -11.88
N ASP A 210 4.97 -9.15 -11.84
CA ASP A 210 5.89 -8.77 -10.76
C ASP A 210 5.20 -8.54 -9.44
N ASN A 211 4.01 -7.94 -9.44
CA ASN A 211 3.24 -7.77 -8.21
C ASN A 211 2.89 -9.12 -7.61
N ILE A 212 2.37 -10.04 -8.42
CA ILE A 212 1.98 -11.39 -8.03
C ILE A 212 3.19 -12.18 -7.52
N ALA A 213 4.30 -12.21 -8.29
CA ALA A 213 5.52 -12.88 -7.86
C ALA A 213 6.08 -12.28 -6.56
N THR A 214 6.09 -10.95 -6.44
CA THR A 214 6.55 -10.29 -5.22
C THR A 214 5.64 -10.60 -4.02
N MET A 215 4.33 -10.69 -4.23
CA MET A 215 3.36 -11.07 -3.19
C MET A 215 3.66 -12.48 -2.70
N LEU A 216 3.83 -13.44 -3.60
CA LEU A 216 4.18 -14.83 -3.27
C LEU A 216 5.48 -14.92 -2.47
N LEU A 217 6.56 -14.30 -2.97
CA LEU A 217 7.87 -14.33 -2.31
C LEU A 217 7.84 -13.74 -0.90
N ARG A 218 6.98 -12.75 -0.63
CA ARG A 218 6.79 -12.20 0.72
C ARG A 218 5.95 -13.10 1.60
N THR A 219 4.86 -13.68 1.08
CA THR A 219 4.02 -14.64 1.80
C THR A 219 4.84 -15.85 2.26
N LYS A 220 5.82 -16.29 1.45
CA LYS A 220 6.71 -17.42 1.77
C LYS A 220 7.97 -17.03 2.53
N HIS A 221 8.16 -15.75 2.88
CA HIS A 221 9.38 -15.26 3.53
C HIS A 221 10.70 -15.55 2.76
N LYS A 222 10.64 -15.70 1.43
CA LYS A 222 11.79 -16.04 0.57
C LYS A 222 12.41 -14.85 -0.16
N ARG A 223 11.95 -13.62 0.10
CA ARG A 223 12.48 -12.41 -0.58
C ARG A 223 13.97 -12.16 -0.34
N VAL A 224 14.53 -12.60 0.79
CA VAL A 224 15.95 -12.37 1.14
C VAL A 224 16.84 -13.49 0.59
N SER A 225 16.26 -14.61 0.13
CA SER A 225 16.98 -15.78 -0.36
C SER A 225 17.23 -15.75 -1.88
N MET A 226 17.32 -14.56 -2.48
CA MET A 226 17.45 -14.38 -3.93
C MET A 226 18.91 -14.53 -4.40
N SER A 227 19.51 -15.71 -4.19
CA SER A 227 20.77 -16.07 -4.85
C SER A 227 20.56 -16.21 -6.36
N GLN A 228 21.64 -16.13 -7.13
CA GLN A 228 21.61 -16.37 -8.58
C GLN A 228 21.01 -17.76 -8.86
N GLY A 229 20.05 -17.83 -9.80
CA GLY A 229 19.34 -19.07 -10.15
C GLY A 229 18.14 -19.42 -9.25
N PHE A 230 17.87 -18.69 -8.16
CA PHE A 230 16.71 -18.97 -7.31
C PHE A 230 15.38 -18.81 -8.06
N LYS A 231 14.57 -19.86 -8.08
CA LYS A 231 13.16 -19.81 -8.51
C LYS A 231 12.27 -20.56 -7.52
N LEU A 232 11.31 -19.84 -6.93
CA LEU A 232 10.29 -20.47 -6.11
C LEU A 232 9.29 -21.20 -7.01
N ASN A 233 9.19 -22.53 -6.84
CA ASN A 233 8.19 -23.35 -7.51
C ASN A 233 7.07 -23.72 -6.52
N ASP A 234 5.97 -22.97 -6.56
CA ASP A 234 4.78 -23.23 -5.75
C ASP A 234 3.53 -22.78 -6.53
N THR A 235 3.09 -23.66 -7.42
CA THR A 235 2.00 -23.41 -8.38
C THR A 235 0.70 -23.02 -7.66
N GLU A 236 0.32 -23.72 -6.61
CA GLU A 236 -0.93 -23.44 -5.88
C GLU A 236 -0.88 -22.10 -5.13
N ALA A 237 0.24 -21.78 -4.48
CA ALA A 237 0.38 -20.50 -3.83
C ALA A 237 0.39 -19.36 -4.85
N LEU A 238 1.00 -19.58 -6.02
CA LEU A 238 0.96 -18.63 -7.12
C LEU A 238 -0.47 -18.38 -7.62
N GLU A 239 -1.28 -19.43 -7.79
CA GLU A 239 -2.72 -19.30 -8.13
C GLU A 239 -3.49 -18.45 -7.11
N ARG A 240 -3.24 -18.68 -5.81
CA ARG A 240 -3.85 -17.87 -4.75
C ARG A 240 -3.46 -16.39 -4.84
N GLU A 241 -2.20 -16.08 -5.18
CA GLU A 241 -1.75 -14.70 -5.36
C GLU A 241 -2.30 -14.06 -6.66
N ILE A 242 -2.46 -14.83 -7.74
CA ILE A 242 -3.15 -14.39 -8.97
C ILE A 242 -4.59 -13.96 -8.63
N PHE A 243 -5.34 -14.82 -7.91
CA PHE A 243 -6.73 -14.51 -7.52
C PHE A 243 -6.83 -13.26 -6.63
N LYS A 244 -5.96 -13.15 -5.62
CA LYS A 244 -5.90 -11.98 -4.73
C LYS A 244 -5.61 -10.70 -5.51
N TYR A 245 -4.65 -10.73 -6.43
CA TYR A 245 -4.29 -9.57 -7.26
C TYR A 245 -5.48 -9.09 -8.09
N PHE A 246 -6.17 -10.01 -8.80
CA PHE A 246 -7.28 -9.62 -9.66
C PHE A 246 -8.55 -9.24 -8.91
N SER A 247 -8.76 -9.73 -7.69
CA SER A 247 -9.80 -9.22 -6.79
C SER A 247 -9.58 -7.74 -6.44
N LEU A 248 -8.32 -7.35 -6.19
CA LEU A 248 -7.97 -5.94 -6.01
C LEU A 248 -8.10 -5.16 -7.32
N ALA A 249 -7.83 -5.78 -8.48
CA ALA A 249 -7.91 -5.10 -9.78
C ALA A 249 -9.35 -4.76 -10.14
N ALA A 250 -10.25 -5.72 -9.95
CA ALA A 250 -11.69 -5.49 -10.06
C ALA A 250 -12.15 -4.36 -9.14
N ARG A 251 -11.63 -4.30 -7.90
CA ARG A 251 -11.98 -3.20 -7.01
C ARG A 251 -11.43 -1.84 -7.48
N ASN A 252 -10.20 -1.77 -7.95
CA ASN A 252 -9.63 -0.53 -8.47
C ASN A 252 -10.32 -0.07 -9.77
N GLN A 253 -10.84 -0.98 -10.60
CA GLN A 253 -11.68 -0.64 -11.75
C GLN A 253 -12.98 0.06 -11.33
N PHE A 254 -13.65 -0.45 -10.30
CA PHE A 254 -14.81 0.24 -9.72
C PHE A 254 -14.43 1.62 -9.18
N LEU A 255 -13.32 1.71 -8.43
CA LEU A 255 -12.88 2.97 -7.82
C LEU A 255 -12.45 4.01 -8.88
N SER A 256 -11.83 3.57 -9.99
CA SER A 256 -11.46 4.45 -11.09
C SER A 256 -12.67 5.03 -11.81
N GLN A 257 -13.77 4.28 -11.91
CA GLN A 257 -15.05 4.79 -12.41
C GLN A 257 -15.68 5.76 -11.40
N LYS A 258 -15.82 5.36 -10.13
CA LYS A 258 -16.44 6.20 -9.07
C LYS A 258 -15.72 7.53 -8.88
N TYR A 259 -14.39 7.54 -8.98
CA TYR A 259 -13.56 8.73 -8.74
C TYR A 259 -12.88 9.27 -10.00
N LYS A 260 -13.43 9.00 -11.20
CA LYS A 260 -12.80 9.29 -12.50
C LYS A 260 -12.21 10.70 -12.62
N LYS A 261 -12.91 11.74 -12.14
CA LYS A 261 -12.44 13.14 -12.21
C LYS A 261 -11.34 13.47 -11.19
N ASN A 262 -11.24 12.68 -10.12
CA ASN A 262 -10.35 12.91 -8.98
C ASN A 262 -9.37 11.77 -8.78
N LEU A 263 -9.06 11.01 -9.82
CA LEU A 263 -8.12 9.89 -9.76
C LEU A 263 -7.03 10.06 -10.80
N LEU A 264 -5.78 9.94 -10.35
CA LEU A 264 -4.62 9.86 -11.21
C LEU A 264 -4.06 8.45 -11.15
N GLU A 265 -3.93 7.85 -12.32
CA GLU A 265 -3.17 6.62 -12.50
C GLU A 265 -1.70 6.94 -12.71
N ILE A 266 -0.83 6.23 -11.97
CA ILE A 266 0.62 6.37 -12.04
C ILE A 266 1.19 5.00 -12.38
N GLN A 267 1.71 4.85 -13.59
CA GLN A 267 2.39 3.63 -13.99
C GLN A 267 3.84 3.67 -13.50
N SER A 268 4.24 2.65 -12.75
CA SER A 268 5.58 2.53 -12.20
C SER A 268 6.65 2.53 -13.30
N ILE A 269 6.33 2.03 -14.49
CA ILE A 269 7.26 2.01 -15.62
C ILE A 269 7.47 3.42 -16.20
N GLU A 270 6.43 4.23 -16.31
CA GLU A 270 6.54 5.63 -16.75
C GLU A 270 7.28 6.48 -15.72
N LEU A 271 7.08 6.21 -14.42
CA LEU A 271 7.86 6.87 -13.37
C LEU A 271 9.37 6.58 -13.49
N ILE A 272 9.76 5.41 -14.01
CA ILE A 272 11.17 5.06 -14.22
C ILE A 272 11.70 5.63 -15.53
N ARG A 273 10.96 5.46 -16.63
CA ARG A 273 11.40 5.87 -17.99
C ARG A 273 11.30 7.37 -18.24
N LYS A 274 10.30 8.03 -17.64
CA LYS A 274 9.96 9.45 -17.84
C LYS A 274 9.69 10.10 -16.48
N PRO A 275 10.70 10.12 -15.59
CA PRO A 275 10.48 10.49 -14.20
C PRO A 275 10.10 11.97 -14.06
N LYS A 276 10.70 12.86 -14.87
CA LYS A 276 10.43 14.31 -14.84
C LYS A 276 9.00 14.61 -15.26
N GLU A 277 8.55 14.00 -16.36
CA GLU A 277 7.20 14.14 -16.91
C GLU A 277 6.17 13.59 -15.93
N THR A 278 6.42 12.40 -15.38
CA THR A 278 5.53 11.75 -14.42
C THR A 278 5.39 12.58 -13.15
N LEU A 279 6.49 13.10 -12.59
CA LEU A 279 6.47 13.96 -11.40
C LEU A 279 5.74 15.29 -11.66
N LYS A 280 5.96 15.91 -12.82
CA LYS A 280 5.20 17.11 -13.22
C LYS A 280 3.71 16.82 -13.33
N GLY A 281 3.33 15.67 -13.90
CA GLY A 281 1.94 15.21 -13.99
C GLY A 281 1.29 15.05 -12.61
N ILE A 282 2.02 14.46 -11.65
CA ILE A 282 1.58 14.32 -10.26
C ILE A 282 1.40 15.70 -9.62
N CYS A 283 2.39 16.60 -9.74
CA CYS A 283 2.30 17.98 -9.23
C CYS A 283 1.08 18.72 -9.78
N LYS A 284 0.89 18.70 -11.10
CA LYS A 284 -0.25 19.33 -11.78
C LYS A 284 -1.56 18.78 -11.25
N PHE A 285 -1.70 17.45 -11.20
CA PHE A 285 -2.91 16.80 -10.68
C PHE A 285 -3.18 17.19 -9.22
N LEU A 286 -2.14 17.35 -8.40
CA LEU A 286 -2.28 17.73 -6.99
C LEU A 286 -2.47 19.24 -6.78
N GLY A 287 -2.24 20.09 -7.79
CA GLY A 287 -2.29 21.55 -7.66
C GLY A 287 -1.04 22.13 -7.01
N LEU A 288 0.11 21.52 -7.30
CA LEU A 288 1.42 21.90 -6.77
C LEU A 288 2.33 22.41 -7.89
N SER A 289 3.19 23.37 -7.56
CA SER A 289 4.25 23.87 -8.44
C SER A 289 5.56 23.11 -8.17
N CYS A 290 5.97 22.27 -9.11
CA CYS A 290 7.22 21.50 -9.04
C CYS A 290 8.43 22.39 -9.40
N SER A 291 9.31 22.69 -8.45
CA SER A 291 10.58 23.38 -8.75
C SER A 291 11.58 22.44 -9.43
N GLN A 292 12.52 23.00 -10.19
CA GLN A 292 13.54 22.22 -10.89
C GLN A 292 14.41 21.42 -9.89
N ARG A 293 14.83 22.04 -8.78
CA ARG A 293 15.56 21.38 -7.70
C ARG A 293 14.81 20.19 -7.08
N TYR A 294 13.51 20.36 -6.80
CA TYR A 294 12.68 19.26 -6.28
C TYR A 294 12.64 18.08 -7.26
N LEU A 295 12.47 18.36 -8.55
CA LEU A 295 12.45 17.33 -9.59
C LEU A 295 13.78 16.58 -9.65
N GLU A 296 14.90 17.30 -9.73
CA GLU A 296 16.24 16.71 -9.78
C GLU A 296 16.55 15.83 -8.58
N ASP A 297 16.25 16.30 -7.37
CA ASP A 297 16.51 15.54 -6.15
C ASP A 297 15.60 14.30 -6.04
N CYS A 298 14.34 14.42 -6.45
CA CYS A 298 13.42 13.29 -6.52
C CYS A 298 13.88 12.22 -7.51
N ILE A 299 14.35 12.62 -8.69
CA ILE A 299 14.79 11.70 -9.75
C ILE A 299 15.96 10.83 -9.28
N LYS A 300 16.88 11.38 -8.49
CA LYS A 300 18.09 10.68 -8.00
C LYS A 300 17.78 9.41 -7.18
N ILE A 301 16.60 9.31 -6.56
CA ILE A 301 16.22 8.14 -5.75
C ILE A 301 15.31 7.15 -6.50
N ILE A 302 14.89 7.49 -7.73
CA ILE A 302 14.10 6.59 -8.56
C ILE A 302 15.02 5.49 -9.09
N PHE A 303 14.53 4.25 -9.08
CA PHE A 303 15.27 3.12 -9.61
C PHE A 303 15.61 3.33 -11.09
N LYS A 304 16.84 2.99 -11.48
CA LYS A 304 17.28 3.06 -12.88
C LYS A 304 16.49 2.12 -13.79
N GLU A 305 16.09 0.97 -13.25
CA GLU A 305 15.40 -0.08 -13.98
C GLU A 305 14.25 -0.67 -13.16
N PRO A 306 13.18 -1.14 -13.82
CA PRO A 306 12.12 -1.87 -13.16
C PRO A 306 12.62 -3.23 -12.66
N SER A 307 12.16 -3.61 -11.48
CA SER A 307 12.48 -4.92 -10.93
C SER A 307 11.64 -6.02 -11.59
N ASN A 308 12.29 -7.02 -12.18
CA ASN A 308 11.65 -8.14 -12.88
C ASN A 308 11.50 -9.39 -11.97
N THR A 309 10.90 -9.21 -10.80
CA THR A 309 10.65 -10.26 -9.79
C THR A 309 9.90 -11.49 -10.30
N ARG A 310 9.14 -11.38 -11.39
CA ARG A 310 8.48 -12.51 -12.05
C ARG A 310 9.45 -13.63 -12.46
N LYS A 311 10.73 -13.30 -12.73
CA LYS A 311 11.78 -14.27 -13.08
C LYS A 311 12.23 -15.16 -11.91
N ASN A 312 11.88 -14.81 -10.67
CA ASN A 312 12.27 -15.54 -9.44
C ASN A 312 11.19 -16.53 -8.97
N VAL A 313 10.18 -16.79 -9.81
CA VAL A 313 9.08 -17.71 -9.54
C VAL A 313 8.89 -18.57 -10.80
N VAL A 314 8.56 -19.85 -10.63
CA VAL A 314 8.19 -20.73 -11.74
C VAL A 314 6.73 -20.49 -12.09
N TRP A 315 6.47 -20.15 -13.36
CA TRP A 315 5.13 -19.94 -13.91
C TRP A 315 4.78 -21.05 -14.87
N THR A 316 3.57 -21.61 -14.78
CA THR A 316 3.05 -22.48 -15.83
C THR A 316 2.60 -21.66 -17.03
N LYS A 317 2.59 -22.28 -18.23
CA LYS A 317 2.04 -21.64 -19.44
C LYS A 317 0.59 -21.20 -19.24
N GLU A 318 -0.18 -22.01 -18.50
CA GLU A 318 -1.57 -21.72 -18.17
C GLU A 318 -1.73 -20.51 -17.26
N GLN A 319 -0.88 -20.36 -16.24
CA GLN A 319 -0.86 -19.17 -15.37
C GLN A 319 -0.57 -17.90 -16.16
N ILE A 320 0.42 -17.94 -17.05
CA ILE A 320 0.77 -16.79 -17.91
C ILE A 320 -0.43 -16.44 -18.80
N ARG A 321 -1.05 -17.44 -19.44
CA ARG A 321 -2.23 -17.26 -20.30
C ARG A 321 -3.41 -16.65 -19.51
N LYS A 322 -3.71 -17.18 -18.33
CA LYS A 322 -4.79 -16.73 -17.45
C LYS A 322 -4.59 -15.27 -17.02
N VAL A 323 -3.39 -14.89 -16.60
CA VAL A 323 -3.07 -13.50 -16.26
C VAL A 323 -3.23 -12.61 -17.49
N LYS A 324 -2.64 -12.98 -18.64
CA LYS A 324 -2.76 -12.24 -19.91
C LYS A 324 -4.21 -11.99 -20.31
N GLN A 325 -5.06 -13.02 -20.23
CA GLN A 325 -6.49 -12.90 -20.56
C GLN A 325 -7.23 -12.01 -19.55
N THR A 326 -6.98 -12.20 -18.25
CA THR A 326 -7.67 -11.43 -17.20
C THR A 326 -7.30 -9.95 -17.23
N MET A 327 -6.04 -9.60 -17.54
CA MET A 327 -5.59 -8.21 -17.67
C MET A 327 -6.39 -7.41 -18.71
N LYS A 328 -6.87 -8.04 -19.80
CA LYS A 328 -7.62 -7.36 -20.86
C LYS A 328 -8.88 -6.64 -20.37
N ARG A 329 -9.44 -7.08 -19.24
CA ARG A 329 -10.63 -6.51 -18.59
C ARG A 329 -10.37 -5.14 -17.95
N PHE A 330 -9.11 -4.77 -17.74
CA PHE A 330 -8.72 -3.58 -16.99
C PHE A 330 -7.87 -2.67 -17.88
N SER A 331 -8.37 -1.47 -18.23
CA SER A 331 -7.69 -0.55 -19.15
C SER A 331 -6.25 -0.25 -18.72
N PHE A 332 -6.04 -0.12 -17.43
CA PHE A 332 -4.76 0.17 -16.79
C PHE A 332 -3.75 -0.97 -16.78
N LEU A 333 -4.16 -2.21 -17.15
CA LEU A 333 -3.26 -3.36 -17.26
C LEU A 333 -2.98 -3.78 -18.71
N LYS A 334 -3.71 -3.23 -19.69
CA LYS A 334 -3.67 -3.70 -21.09
C LYS A 334 -2.28 -3.67 -21.73
N LYS A 335 -1.41 -2.76 -21.28
CA LYS A 335 -0.07 -2.56 -21.86
C LYS A 335 0.98 -3.55 -21.34
N PHE A 336 0.70 -4.29 -20.26
CA PHE A 336 1.67 -5.21 -19.68
C PHE A 336 1.64 -6.58 -20.36
N THR A 337 2.82 -7.15 -20.53
CA THR A 337 3.03 -8.53 -20.93
C THR A 337 3.95 -9.21 -19.92
N PHE A 338 4.15 -10.52 -20.08
CA PHE A 338 5.12 -11.25 -19.25
C PHE A 338 6.55 -10.78 -19.52
N GLU A 339 6.86 -10.39 -20.75
CA GLU A 339 8.21 -9.95 -21.12
C GLU A 339 8.42 -8.43 -20.98
N SER A 340 7.35 -7.64 -20.94
CA SER A 340 7.46 -6.18 -20.82
C SER A 340 8.05 -5.75 -19.48
N ASP A 341 8.94 -4.78 -19.53
CA ASP A 341 9.42 -4.01 -18.37
C ASP A 341 8.33 -3.20 -17.65
#